data_AF-A0A952E190-F1
#
_entry.id   AF-A0A952E190-F1
#
_cell.length_a   1.000
_cell.length_b   1.000
_cell.length_c   1.000
_cell.angle_alpha   90.00
_cell.angle_beta   90.00
_cell.angle_gamma   90.00
#
_symmetry.space_group_name_H-M   'P 1'
#
loop_
_entity.id
_entity.type
_entity.pdbx_description
1 polymer ?
#
loop_
_entity_poly.entity_id
_entity_poly.type
_entity_poly.pdbx_seq_one_letter_code
_entity_poly.pdbx_strand_id
1 'polypeptide(L)'
;MRFHEESNWQHWAWRILLVAAGLALLVGLWPDARSLYDLTGEEQLRGQVAGIVHWLNTAVRPQPDLRPEAVAGSPFTFPSVSAFGVNTFLQQEAEEIKRARSLDLVSGAGLRFIRQEFTWEDIEIHGRGDFVDRRNDPTGVDAWAKYDHIVDLAAARDVAIIARLSNPPAWSRAMGDELGTNAPPDDFNDFGDFAAAVAERYRGRIRYYQVWNEPNGNEEWG
;
A
#
# COMPACT_ATOMS: atom_id res chain seq x y z
N MET A 1 13.89 68.76 -17.47
CA MET A 1 13.60 67.51 -16.73
C MET A 1 12.09 67.33 -16.69
N ARG A 2 11.50 66.53 -17.58
CA ARG A 2 10.08 66.12 -17.48
C ARG A 2 10.07 64.78 -16.76
N PHE A 3 9.51 64.76 -15.55
CA PHE A 3 9.26 63.53 -14.82
C PHE A 3 8.12 62.80 -15.51
N HIS A 4 8.38 61.58 -15.98
CA HIS A 4 7.35 60.63 -16.36
C HIS A 4 6.64 60.19 -15.08
N GLU A 5 5.48 60.77 -14.79
CA GLU A 5 4.47 60.10 -13.95
C GLU A 5 3.86 59.00 -14.81
N GLU A 6 4.43 57.79 -14.75
CA GLU A 6 3.66 56.61 -15.15
C GLU A 6 2.43 56.54 -14.24
N SER A 7 1.27 56.68 -14.88
CA SER A 7 -0.01 56.79 -14.20
C SER A 7 -0.27 55.53 -13.39
N ASN A 8 -0.50 55.68 -12.07
CA ASN A 8 -0.95 54.63 -11.16
C ASN A 8 -2.09 53.76 -11.75
N TRP A 9 -2.88 54.34 -12.66
CA TRP A 9 -3.94 53.66 -13.39
C TRP A 9 -3.42 52.47 -14.22
N GLN A 10 -2.27 52.62 -14.90
CA GLN A 10 -1.68 51.51 -15.68
C GLN A 10 -1.24 50.36 -14.78
N HIS A 11 -0.69 50.64 -13.59
CA HIS A 11 -0.36 49.58 -12.63
C HIS A 11 -1.59 48.85 -12.09
N TRP A 12 -2.68 49.57 -11.81
CA TRP A 12 -3.95 48.93 -11.43
C TRP A 12 -4.56 48.12 -12.57
N ALA A 13 -4.52 48.64 -13.80
CA ALA A 13 -5.00 47.93 -14.99
C ALA A 13 -4.25 46.61 -15.20
N TRP A 14 -2.91 46.62 -15.10
CA TRP A 14 -2.10 45.41 -15.22
C TRP A 14 -2.38 44.40 -14.13
N ARG A 15 -2.57 44.84 -12.88
CA ARG A 15 -2.96 43.95 -11.77
C ARG A 15 -4.33 43.32 -12.00
N ILE A 16 -5.30 44.09 -12.46
CA ILE A 16 -6.64 43.60 -12.79
C ILE A 16 -6.57 42.56 -13.92
N LEU A 17 -5.80 42.86 -14.97
CA LEU A 17 -5.61 41.93 -16.10
C LEU A 17 -4.92 40.63 -15.66
N LEU A 18 -3.90 40.70 -14.80
CA LEU A 18 -3.22 39.51 -14.27
C LEU A 18 -4.15 38.68 -13.39
N VAL A 19 -4.95 39.31 -12.53
CA VAL A 19 -5.94 38.62 -11.70
C VAL A 19 -7.03 37.97 -12.57
N ALA A 20 -7.54 38.69 -13.57
CA ALA A 20 -8.54 38.17 -14.50
C ALA A 20 -7.99 36.98 -15.32
N ALA A 21 -6.74 37.07 -15.79
CA ALA A 21 -6.08 35.98 -16.50
C ALA A 21 -5.86 34.75 -15.58
N GLY A 22 -5.45 34.97 -14.33
CA GLY A 22 -5.30 33.90 -13.34
C GLY A 22 -6.64 33.22 -13.02
N LEU A 23 -7.71 33.98 -12.86
CA LEU A 23 -9.06 33.44 -12.64
C LEU A 23 -9.58 32.67 -13.86
N ALA A 24 -9.37 33.19 -15.08
CA ALA A 24 -9.76 32.50 -16.30
C ALA A 24 -9.00 31.17 -16.47
N LEU A 25 -7.71 31.15 -16.12
CA LEU A 25 -6.91 29.92 -16.12
C LEU A 25 -7.42 28.92 -15.07
N LEU A 26 -7.72 29.38 -13.86
CA LEU A 26 -8.28 28.52 -12.81
C LEU A 26 -9.63 27.91 -13.22
N VAL A 27 -10.52 28.70 -13.83
CA VAL A 27 -11.81 28.22 -14.36
C VAL A 27 -11.61 27.25 -15.52
N GLY A 28 -10.68 27.55 -16.43
CA GLY A 28 -10.40 26.69 -17.60
C GLY A 28 -9.74 25.35 -17.23
N LEU A 29 -9.01 25.31 -16.12
CA LEU A 29 -8.40 24.08 -15.59
C LEU A 29 -9.30 23.36 -14.59
N TRP A 30 -10.35 24.02 -14.09
CA TRP A 30 -11.23 23.45 -13.06
C TRP A 30 -11.85 22.15 -13.56
N PRO A 31 -11.70 21.03 -12.82
CA PRO A 31 -12.30 19.76 -13.21
C PRO A 31 -13.82 19.83 -13.06
N ASP A 32 -14.52 18.82 -13.54
CA ASP A 32 -15.99 18.74 -13.54
C ASP A 32 -16.56 18.47 -12.12
N ALA A 33 -16.12 19.22 -11.12
CA ALA A 33 -16.50 19.14 -9.72
C ALA A 33 -17.47 20.28 -9.37
N ARG A 34 -18.63 19.93 -8.79
CA ARG A 34 -19.70 20.88 -8.46
C ARG A 34 -19.65 21.36 -7.01
N SER A 35 -18.80 20.75 -6.20
CA SER A 35 -18.54 21.12 -4.82
C SER A 35 -17.07 20.88 -4.44
N LEU A 36 -16.62 21.47 -3.33
CA LEU A 36 -15.30 21.15 -2.77
C LEU A 36 -15.20 19.70 -2.33
N TYR A 37 -16.32 19.10 -1.89
CA TYR A 37 -16.39 17.68 -1.60
C TYR A 37 -16.22 16.85 -2.88
N ASP A 38 -16.87 17.21 -3.99
CA ASP A 38 -16.74 16.48 -5.26
C ASP A 38 -15.29 16.53 -5.78
N LEU A 39 -14.60 17.66 -5.54
CA LEU A 39 -13.22 17.85 -5.94
C LEU A 39 -12.23 17.07 -5.06
N THR A 40 -12.46 17.05 -3.74
CA THR A 40 -11.45 16.63 -2.76
C THR A 40 -11.78 15.34 -2.03
N GLY A 41 -13.06 14.94 -2.00
CA GLY A 41 -13.59 13.87 -1.16
C GLY A 41 -13.70 14.22 0.33
N GLU A 42 -13.32 15.44 0.74
CA GLU A 42 -13.18 15.83 2.14
C GLU A 42 -14.42 16.57 2.65
N GLU A 43 -14.94 16.16 3.81
CA GLU A 43 -16.07 16.82 4.47
C GLU A 43 -15.63 18.04 5.29
N GLN A 44 -14.44 17.97 5.90
CA GLN A 44 -13.93 19.02 6.78
C GLN A 44 -13.25 20.11 5.97
N LEU A 45 -13.46 21.38 6.35
CA LEU A 45 -12.88 22.54 5.66
C LEU A 45 -11.35 22.46 5.52
N ARG A 46 -10.64 21.98 6.56
CA ARG A 46 -9.19 21.80 6.52
C ARG A 46 -8.76 20.78 5.46
N GLY A 47 -9.51 19.69 5.32
CA GLY A 47 -9.28 18.66 4.32
C GLY A 47 -9.55 19.20 2.91
N GLN A 48 -10.65 19.95 2.75
CA GLN A 48 -10.97 20.60 1.47
C GLN A 48 -9.88 21.58 1.04
N VAL A 49 -9.34 22.40 1.94
CA VAL A 49 -8.23 23.33 1.63
C VAL A 49 -6.97 22.55 1.23
N ALA A 50 -6.61 21.50 1.96
CA ALA A 50 -5.49 20.65 1.62
C ALA A 50 -5.69 19.97 0.24
N GLY A 51 -6.90 19.48 -0.03
CA GLY A 51 -7.27 18.87 -1.30
C GLY A 51 -7.14 19.83 -2.49
N ILE A 52 -7.52 21.10 -2.34
CA ILE A 52 -7.29 22.13 -3.37
C ILE A 52 -5.79 22.33 -3.62
N VAL A 53 -4.97 22.38 -2.56
CA VAL A 53 -3.50 22.50 -2.69
C VAL A 53 -2.92 21.27 -3.40
N HIS A 54 -3.40 20.07 -3.09
CA HIS A 54 -3.00 18.85 -3.79
C HIS A 54 -3.42 18.89 -5.26
N TRP A 55 -4.64 19.31 -5.56
CA TRP A 55 -5.13 19.45 -6.93
C TRP A 55 -4.31 20.45 -7.75
N LEU A 56 -3.95 21.61 -7.18
CA LEU A 56 -3.04 22.57 -7.82
C LEU A 56 -1.66 21.94 -8.08
N ASN A 57 -1.17 21.10 -7.17
CA ASN A 57 0.09 20.37 -7.33
C ASN A 57 0.02 19.30 -8.41
N THR A 58 -1.16 18.74 -8.71
CA THR A 58 -1.39 17.77 -9.78
C THR A 58 -0.97 18.32 -11.14
N ALA A 59 -1.15 19.62 -11.38
CA ALA A 59 -0.76 20.28 -12.64
C ALA A 59 0.76 20.33 -12.86
N VAL A 60 1.57 20.19 -11.79
CA VAL A 60 3.03 20.31 -11.84
C VAL A 60 3.72 18.96 -11.64
N ARG A 61 3.00 17.94 -11.18
CA ARG A 61 3.51 16.59 -10.95
C ARG A 61 3.19 15.68 -12.14
N PRO A 62 4.12 14.79 -12.56
CA PRO A 62 3.82 13.75 -13.52
C PRO A 62 2.61 12.95 -13.05
N GLN A 63 1.57 12.90 -13.89
CA GLN A 63 0.40 12.09 -13.63
C GLN A 63 0.65 10.65 -14.07
N PRO A 64 0.16 9.64 -13.34
CA PRO A 64 0.19 8.26 -13.81
C PRO A 64 -0.62 8.16 -15.11
N ASP A 65 -0.04 7.51 -16.12
CA ASP A 65 -0.74 7.24 -17.38
C ASP A 65 -1.71 6.08 -17.16
N LEU A 66 -3.00 6.42 -17.04
CA LEU A 66 -4.07 5.46 -16.74
C LEU A 66 -4.56 4.68 -17.96
N ARG A 67 -3.99 4.95 -19.14
CA ARG A 67 -4.38 4.28 -20.37
C ARG A 67 -3.95 2.81 -20.35
N PRO A 68 -4.78 1.85 -20.78
CA PRO A 68 -4.40 0.45 -20.87
C PRO A 68 -3.12 0.23 -21.71
N GLU A 69 -2.90 1.05 -22.74
CA GLU A 69 -1.71 0.94 -23.59
C GLU A 69 -0.42 1.34 -22.87
N ALA A 70 -0.50 2.20 -21.85
CA ALA A 70 0.64 2.60 -21.04
C ALA A 70 1.26 1.42 -20.27
N VAL A 71 0.45 0.39 -20.00
CA VAL A 71 0.87 -0.86 -19.37
C VAL A 71 0.90 -2.04 -20.33
N ALA A 72 0.56 -1.86 -21.62
CA ALA A 72 0.40 -2.97 -22.59
C ALA A 72 1.71 -3.59 -23.11
N GLY A 73 2.86 -2.93 -22.89
CA GLY A 73 4.20 -3.47 -23.17
C GLY A 73 5.07 -3.60 -21.91
N SER A 74 4.47 -3.40 -20.75
CA SER A 74 5.14 -3.46 -19.46
C SER A 74 5.33 -4.92 -19.03
N PRO A 75 6.36 -5.27 -18.25
CA PRO A 75 6.35 -6.55 -17.51
C PRO A 75 5.14 -6.72 -16.58
N PHE A 76 4.36 -5.64 -16.38
CA PHE A 76 3.07 -5.59 -15.68
C PHE A 76 1.84 -5.67 -16.62
N THR A 77 2.01 -6.00 -17.91
CA THR A 77 0.88 -6.31 -18.80
C THR A 77 0.29 -7.65 -18.38
N PHE A 78 -0.78 -7.60 -17.60
CA PHE A 78 -1.48 -8.81 -17.22
C PHE A 78 -2.55 -9.15 -18.26
N PRO A 79 -2.63 -10.42 -18.72
CA PRO A 79 -3.78 -10.87 -19.49
C PRO A 79 -5.02 -10.76 -18.60
N SER A 80 -5.92 -9.82 -18.89
CA SER A 80 -7.24 -9.64 -18.25
C SER A 80 -7.34 -10.17 -16.80
N VAL A 81 -6.42 -9.74 -15.92
CA VAL A 81 -6.59 -9.98 -14.49
C VAL A 81 -7.74 -9.12 -14.01
N SER A 82 -8.54 -9.64 -13.09
CA SER A 82 -9.50 -8.82 -12.38
C SER A 82 -8.79 -7.58 -11.84
N ALA A 83 -9.32 -6.40 -12.16
CA ALA A 83 -8.85 -5.13 -11.58
C ALA A 83 -9.05 -5.08 -10.05
N PHE A 84 -9.74 -6.07 -9.50
CA PHE A 84 -10.05 -6.20 -8.08
C PHE A 84 -9.28 -7.38 -7.49
N GLY A 85 -8.75 -7.14 -6.29
CA GLY A 85 -8.28 -8.18 -5.37
C GLY A 85 -9.11 -8.19 -4.10
N VAL A 86 -8.77 -9.08 -3.18
CA VAL A 86 -9.43 -9.18 -1.87
C VAL A 86 -8.40 -9.38 -0.77
N ASN A 87 -8.64 -8.80 0.40
CA ASN A 87 -7.82 -9.07 1.59
C ASN A 87 -8.19 -10.44 2.16
N THR A 88 -7.20 -11.21 2.58
CA THR A 88 -7.41 -12.53 3.17
C THR A 88 -6.60 -12.71 4.45
N PHE A 89 -7.13 -13.52 5.37
CA PHE A 89 -6.49 -13.89 6.63
C PHE A 89 -6.30 -15.42 6.71
N LEU A 90 -5.82 -16.05 5.63
CA LEU A 90 -5.72 -17.52 5.53
C LEU A 90 -4.76 -18.13 6.57
N GLN A 91 -3.80 -17.35 7.06
CA GLN A 91 -2.87 -17.73 8.12
C GLN A 91 -3.55 -17.90 9.49
N GLN A 92 -4.75 -17.33 9.68
CA GLN A 92 -5.55 -17.47 10.90
C GLN A 92 -6.53 -18.66 10.83
N GLU A 93 -6.77 -19.21 9.62
CA GLU A 93 -7.61 -20.39 9.44
C GLU A 93 -6.91 -21.64 9.95
N ALA A 94 -7.45 -22.28 10.98
CA ALA A 94 -6.87 -23.49 11.58
C ALA A 94 -6.99 -24.72 10.65
N GLU A 95 -8.08 -24.81 9.89
CA GLU A 95 -8.37 -25.97 9.04
C GLU A 95 -7.98 -25.70 7.59
N GLU A 96 -7.11 -26.55 7.03
CA GLU A 96 -6.64 -26.43 5.63
C GLU A 96 -7.78 -26.45 4.61
N ILE A 97 -8.85 -27.22 4.88
CA ILE A 97 -10.03 -27.27 4.01
C ILE A 97 -10.73 -25.91 3.90
N LYS A 98 -10.72 -25.10 4.97
CA LYS A 98 -11.28 -23.74 4.95
C LYS A 98 -10.41 -22.81 4.12
N ARG A 99 -9.09 -22.93 4.18
CA ARG A 99 -8.16 -22.16 3.31
C ARG A 99 -8.43 -22.46 1.83
N ALA A 100 -8.53 -23.74 1.49
CA ALA A 100 -8.82 -24.18 0.13
C ALA A 100 -10.18 -23.65 -0.36
N ARG A 101 -11.22 -23.79 0.47
CA ARG A 101 -12.57 -23.29 0.17
C ARG A 101 -12.60 -21.77 -0.04
N SER A 102 -11.90 -21.01 0.80
CA SER A 102 -11.81 -19.55 0.64
C SER A 102 -11.19 -19.18 -0.71
N LEU A 103 -10.11 -19.86 -1.11
CA LEU A 103 -9.49 -19.60 -2.41
C LEU A 103 -10.33 -20.10 -3.59
N ASP A 104 -11.11 -21.17 -3.44
CA ASP A 104 -12.12 -21.58 -4.44
C ASP A 104 -13.15 -20.47 -4.66
N LEU A 105 -13.62 -19.82 -3.57
CA LEU A 105 -14.56 -18.70 -3.66
C LEU A 105 -13.92 -17.47 -4.33
N VAL A 106 -12.67 -17.15 -4.00
CA VAL A 106 -11.92 -16.06 -4.65
C VAL A 106 -11.83 -16.31 -6.16
N SER A 107 -11.37 -17.49 -6.57
CA SER A 107 -11.19 -17.82 -7.98
C SER A 107 -12.54 -17.89 -8.71
N GLY A 108 -13.56 -18.48 -8.08
CA GLY A 108 -14.93 -18.57 -8.59
C GLY A 108 -15.64 -17.23 -8.73
N ALA A 109 -15.27 -16.22 -7.92
CA ALA A 109 -15.70 -14.84 -8.09
C ALA A 109 -14.96 -14.09 -9.22
N GLY A 110 -14.04 -14.76 -9.92
CA GLY A 110 -13.22 -14.17 -10.99
C GLY A 110 -12.06 -13.32 -10.48
N LEU A 111 -11.81 -13.27 -9.17
CA LEU A 111 -10.69 -12.54 -8.60
C LEU A 111 -9.38 -13.31 -8.84
N ARG A 112 -8.30 -12.56 -9.04
CA ARG A 112 -6.96 -13.11 -9.35
C ARG A 112 -5.87 -12.57 -8.44
N PHE A 113 -6.23 -11.75 -7.45
CA PHE A 113 -5.32 -11.20 -6.47
C PHE A 113 -5.86 -11.37 -5.06
N ILE A 114 -4.99 -11.80 -4.16
CA ILE A 114 -5.20 -11.68 -2.72
C ILE A 114 -4.10 -10.83 -2.10
N ARG A 115 -4.47 -9.99 -1.14
CA ARG A 115 -3.53 -9.39 -0.19
C ARG A 115 -3.51 -10.27 1.05
N GLN A 116 -2.39 -10.94 1.27
CA GLN A 116 -2.23 -11.99 2.27
C GLN A 116 -1.07 -11.64 3.19
N GLU A 117 -1.30 -11.74 4.50
CA GLU A 117 -0.28 -11.47 5.49
C GLU A 117 0.68 -12.65 5.62
N PHE A 118 1.96 -12.31 5.75
CA PHE A 118 3.07 -13.18 6.13
C PHE A 118 3.66 -12.58 7.40
N THR A 119 3.11 -12.98 8.54
CA THR A 119 3.47 -12.39 9.83
C THR A 119 4.82 -12.92 10.29
N TRP A 120 5.75 -12.02 10.59
CA TRP A 120 7.11 -12.37 10.96
C TRP A 120 7.14 -13.20 12.24
N GLU A 121 6.34 -12.81 13.23
CA GLU A 121 6.18 -13.53 14.50
C GLU A 121 5.66 -14.97 14.38
N ASP A 122 4.99 -15.34 13.29
CA ASP A 122 4.54 -16.72 13.04
C ASP A 122 5.57 -17.55 12.27
N ILE A 123 6.54 -16.89 11.62
CA ILE A 123 7.51 -17.55 10.74
C ILE A 123 8.85 -17.71 11.46
N GLU A 124 9.32 -16.69 12.16
CA GLU A 124 10.62 -16.65 12.83
C GLU A 124 10.43 -16.42 14.33
N ILE A 125 9.90 -17.44 15.00
CA ILE A 125 9.16 -17.29 16.26
C ILE A 125 10.08 -17.08 17.47
N HIS A 126 11.14 -17.88 17.60
CA HIS A 126 11.94 -17.96 18.84
C HIS A 126 13.23 -17.14 18.80
N GLY A 127 13.64 -16.69 17.62
CA GLY A 127 14.86 -15.92 17.44
C GLY A 127 15.28 -15.86 15.99
N ARG A 128 16.26 -14.99 15.71
CA ARG A 128 16.79 -14.82 14.36
C ARG A 128 17.26 -16.15 13.76
N GLY A 129 16.79 -16.46 12.55
CA GLY A 129 17.07 -17.65 11.78
C GLY A 129 16.33 -18.91 12.26
N ASP A 130 15.48 -18.83 13.29
CA ASP A 130 14.73 -19.98 13.81
C ASP A 130 13.32 -20.06 13.23
N PHE A 131 13.19 -20.89 12.20
CA PHE A 131 11.93 -21.14 11.50
C PHE A 131 11.18 -22.39 11.98
N VAL A 132 11.40 -22.81 13.23
CA VAL A 132 10.72 -23.96 13.82
C VAL A 132 9.76 -23.49 14.91
N ASP A 133 8.46 -23.72 14.71
CA ASP A 133 7.44 -23.42 15.71
C ASP A 133 7.48 -24.48 16.81
N ARG A 134 7.66 -24.02 18.05
CA ARG A 134 7.70 -24.83 19.28
C ARG A 134 6.75 -24.31 20.35
N ARG A 135 5.79 -23.44 19.98
CA ARG A 135 4.84 -22.84 20.92
C ARG A 135 3.94 -23.89 21.58
N ASN A 136 3.57 -24.92 20.82
CA ASN A 136 2.62 -25.95 21.26
C ASN A 136 3.22 -27.36 21.39
N ASP A 137 4.37 -27.63 20.76
CA ASP A 137 5.04 -28.93 20.78
C ASP A 137 6.56 -28.75 20.90
N PRO A 138 7.21 -29.31 21.93
CA PRO A 138 8.67 -29.23 22.10
C PRO A 138 9.48 -29.85 20.97
N THR A 139 8.90 -30.81 20.24
CA THR A 139 9.57 -31.45 19.08
C THR A 139 9.70 -30.51 17.89
N GLY A 140 8.81 -29.51 17.81
CA GLY A 140 8.80 -28.47 16.81
C GLY A 140 8.19 -28.87 15.48
N VAL A 141 7.57 -27.91 14.81
CA VAL A 141 7.04 -28.03 13.45
C VAL A 141 7.59 -26.93 12.56
N ASP A 142 7.61 -27.16 11.24
CA ASP A 142 8.06 -26.14 10.30
C ASP A 142 7.11 -24.94 10.30
N ALA A 143 7.61 -23.76 10.68
CA ALA A 143 6.84 -22.53 10.73
C ALA A 143 6.38 -22.07 9.32
N TRP A 144 7.11 -22.49 8.28
CA TRP A 144 6.77 -22.17 6.89
C TRP A 144 5.61 -23.00 6.35
N ALA A 145 5.33 -24.18 6.91
CA ALA A 145 4.39 -25.14 6.33
C ALA A 145 3.01 -24.53 6.05
N LYS A 146 2.51 -23.69 6.96
CA LYS A 146 1.25 -22.96 6.81
C LYS A 146 1.26 -22.03 5.59
N TYR A 147 2.34 -21.28 5.42
CA TYR A 147 2.50 -20.31 4.35
C TYR A 147 2.75 -20.99 3.01
N ASP A 148 3.55 -22.06 2.99
CA ASP A 148 3.77 -22.87 1.79
C ASP A 148 2.45 -23.42 1.25
N HIS A 149 1.61 -23.97 2.12
CA HIS A 149 0.29 -24.45 1.74
C HIS A 149 -0.59 -23.33 1.16
N ILE A 150 -0.54 -22.12 1.71
CA ILE A 150 -1.26 -20.95 1.15
C ILE A 150 -0.76 -20.61 -0.26
N VAL A 151 0.57 -20.57 -0.47
CA VAL A 151 1.17 -20.28 -1.78
C VAL A 151 0.86 -21.39 -2.79
N ASP A 152 0.87 -22.66 -2.36
CA ASP A 152 0.49 -23.81 -3.20
C ASP A 152 -0.99 -23.70 -3.63
N LEU A 153 -1.90 -23.44 -2.70
CA LEU A 153 -3.32 -23.31 -2.99
C LEU A 153 -3.64 -22.14 -3.92
N ALA A 154 -2.95 -21.01 -3.74
CA ALA A 154 -3.14 -19.82 -4.58
C ALA A 154 -2.62 -20.07 -6.00
N ALA A 155 -1.42 -20.64 -6.14
CA ALA A 155 -0.84 -21.00 -7.43
C ALA A 155 -1.71 -21.99 -8.20
N ALA A 156 -2.28 -23.00 -7.51
CA ALA A 156 -3.17 -23.99 -8.11
C ALA A 156 -4.48 -23.39 -8.69
N ARG A 157 -4.83 -22.15 -8.31
CA ARG A 157 -6.06 -21.45 -8.72
C ARG A 157 -5.81 -20.22 -9.57
N ASP A 158 -4.58 -20.02 -10.03
CA ASP A 158 -4.14 -18.83 -10.76
C ASP A 158 -4.45 -17.54 -9.97
N VAL A 159 -4.26 -17.58 -8.65
CA VAL A 159 -4.42 -16.43 -7.76
C VAL A 159 -3.04 -15.92 -7.36
N ALA A 160 -2.72 -14.69 -7.74
CA ALA A 160 -1.49 -14.01 -7.36
C ALA A 160 -1.58 -13.45 -5.94
N ILE A 161 -0.44 -13.45 -5.25
CA ILE A 161 -0.32 -12.99 -3.87
C ILE A 161 0.41 -11.63 -3.83
N ILE A 162 -0.18 -10.69 -3.11
CA ILE A 162 0.53 -9.53 -2.53
C ILE A 162 0.85 -9.90 -1.08
N ALA A 163 2.11 -10.24 -0.81
CA ALA A 163 2.57 -10.67 0.50
C ALA A 163 2.85 -9.44 1.37
N ARG A 164 2.00 -9.20 2.37
CA ARG A 164 2.23 -8.17 3.40
C ARG A 164 3.18 -8.73 4.45
N LEU A 165 4.35 -8.11 4.58
CA LEU A 165 5.36 -8.43 5.59
C LEU A 165 5.22 -7.45 6.76
N SER A 166 4.92 -7.93 7.96
CA SER A 166 4.73 -7.11 9.17
C SER A 166 4.81 -8.00 10.43
N ASN A 167 4.34 -7.48 11.58
CA ASN A 167 4.18 -8.20 12.84
C ASN A 167 5.49 -8.78 13.37
N PRO A 168 6.45 -7.94 13.80
CA PRO A 168 7.73 -8.42 14.26
C PRO A 168 7.59 -9.21 15.56
N PRO A 169 8.33 -10.31 15.72
CA PRO A 169 8.33 -11.11 16.94
C PRO A 169 8.88 -10.29 18.12
N ALA A 170 8.42 -10.61 19.32
CA ALA A 170 8.86 -9.95 20.55
C ALA A 170 10.38 -9.95 20.74
N TRP A 171 11.10 -10.99 20.27
CA TRP A 171 12.57 -11.06 20.39
C TRP A 171 13.29 -9.96 19.59
N SER A 172 12.63 -9.36 18.59
CA SER A 172 13.22 -8.28 17.79
C SER A 172 13.28 -6.94 18.53
N ARG A 173 12.75 -6.87 19.76
CA ARG A 173 12.66 -5.68 20.60
C ARG A 173 13.17 -5.99 22.01
N ALA A 174 13.99 -5.11 22.57
CA ALA A 174 14.50 -5.23 23.94
C ALA A 174 13.38 -5.10 24.99
N MET A 175 12.34 -4.31 24.70
CA MET A 175 11.16 -4.13 25.57
C MET A 175 10.03 -5.12 25.24
N GLY A 176 10.26 -6.11 24.37
CA GLY A 176 9.21 -7.04 23.93
C GLY A 176 7.99 -6.30 23.37
N ASP A 177 6.81 -6.57 23.91
CA ASP A 177 5.53 -6.01 23.44
C ASP A 177 5.03 -4.81 24.26
N GLU A 178 5.85 -4.22 25.14
CA GLU A 178 5.43 -3.09 25.99
C GLU A 178 4.95 -1.87 25.18
N LEU A 179 5.50 -1.66 23.98
CA LEU A 179 5.10 -0.60 23.04
C LEU A 179 4.04 -1.05 22.03
N GLY A 180 3.52 -2.27 22.18
CA GLY A 180 2.58 -2.91 21.26
C GLY A 180 3.22 -4.02 20.44
N THR A 181 2.43 -5.03 20.07
CA THR A 181 2.88 -6.21 19.29
C THR A 181 3.29 -5.84 17.87
N ASN A 182 2.77 -4.72 17.36
CA ASN A 182 3.11 -4.18 16.04
C ASN A 182 4.22 -3.13 16.10
N ALA A 183 4.85 -2.88 17.24
CA ALA A 183 5.98 -1.95 17.30
C ALA A 183 7.11 -2.43 16.36
N PRO A 184 7.82 -1.52 15.68
CA PRO A 184 8.94 -1.89 14.81
C PRO A 184 10.05 -2.59 15.60
N PRO A 185 10.90 -3.41 14.94
CA PRO A 185 12.06 -4.01 15.60
C PRO A 185 13.08 -2.92 15.99
N ASP A 186 13.91 -3.21 16.99
CA ASP A 186 14.98 -2.30 17.41
C ASP A 186 16.10 -2.22 16.34
N ASP A 187 16.33 -3.30 15.60
CA ASP A 187 17.23 -3.36 14.45
C ASP A 187 16.43 -3.64 13.16
N PHE A 188 16.43 -2.68 12.24
CA PHE A 188 15.74 -2.81 10.96
C PHE A 188 16.39 -3.83 10.02
N ASN A 189 17.66 -4.20 10.24
CA ASN A 189 18.29 -5.26 9.45
C ASN A 189 17.62 -6.62 9.71
N ASP A 190 17.07 -6.84 10.90
CA ASP A 190 16.36 -8.07 11.25
C ASP A 190 15.11 -8.24 10.38
N PHE A 191 14.37 -7.14 10.19
CA PHE A 191 13.24 -7.13 9.27
C PHE A 191 13.69 -7.30 7.81
N GLY A 192 14.84 -6.72 7.44
CA GLY A 192 15.46 -6.91 6.14
C GLY A 192 15.83 -8.37 5.86
N ASP A 193 16.43 -9.05 6.82
CA ASP A 193 16.80 -10.47 6.76
C ASP A 193 15.56 -11.34 6.62
N PHE A 194 14.51 -11.08 7.41
CA PHE A 194 13.22 -11.75 7.29
C PHE A 194 12.60 -11.55 5.90
N ALA A 195 12.53 -10.30 5.42
CA ALA A 195 11.98 -9.99 4.11
C ALA A 195 12.77 -10.68 2.99
N ALA A 196 14.10 -10.74 3.10
CA ALA A 196 14.96 -11.48 2.20
C ALA A 196 14.67 -12.99 2.24
N ALA A 197 14.50 -13.58 3.42
CA ALA A 197 14.17 -15.00 3.59
C ALA A 197 12.83 -15.36 2.91
N VAL A 198 11.80 -14.53 3.09
CA VAL A 198 10.49 -14.72 2.42
C VAL A 198 10.64 -14.58 0.89
N ALA A 199 11.37 -13.56 0.42
CA ALA A 199 11.58 -13.33 -1.00
C ALA A 199 12.39 -14.44 -1.68
N GLU A 200 13.40 -14.97 -1.00
CA GLU A 200 14.21 -16.08 -1.48
C GLU A 200 13.42 -17.39 -1.52
N ARG A 201 12.69 -17.72 -0.45
CA ARG A 201 11.87 -18.94 -0.37
C ARG A 201 10.82 -19.00 -1.48
N TYR A 202 10.14 -17.89 -1.76
CA TYR A 202 9.06 -17.82 -2.75
C TYR A 202 9.49 -17.23 -4.09
N ARG A 203 10.79 -17.24 -4.39
CA ARG A 203 11.33 -16.77 -5.67
C ARG A 203 10.62 -17.44 -6.85
N GLY A 204 10.07 -16.62 -7.75
CA GLY A 204 9.34 -17.09 -8.92
C GLY A 204 7.89 -17.50 -8.65
N ARG A 205 7.44 -17.50 -7.39
CA ARG A 205 6.09 -17.85 -6.96
C ARG A 205 5.30 -16.64 -6.46
N ILE A 206 5.96 -15.74 -5.74
CA ILE A 206 5.41 -14.45 -5.31
C ILE A 206 6.17 -13.34 -6.01
N ARG A 207 5.44 -12.35 -6.54
CA ARG A 207 6.02 -11.20 -7.24
C ARG A 207 5.85 -9.88 -6.47
N TYR A 208 4.83 -9.77 -5.63
CA TYR A 208 4.48 -8.52 -4.96
C TYR A 208 4.67 -8.65 -3.47
N TYR A 209 5.44 -7.72 -2.92
CA TYR A 209 5.71 -7.62 -1.49
C TYR A 209 5.30 -6.23 -1.03
N GLN A 210 4.47 -6.20 0.00
CA GLN A 210 4.15 -4.99 0.73
C GLN A 210 5.00 -4.97 2.00
N VAL A 211 5.76 -3.89 2.16
CA VAL A 211 6.49 -3.61 3.40
C VAL A 211 5.55 -2.92 4.36
N TRP A 212 5.28 -3.59 5.48
CA TRP A 212 4.51 -3.07 6.60
C TRP A 212 3.02 -2.78 6.33
N ASN A 213 2.33 -2.28 7.36
CA ASN A 213 0.94 -1.84 7.32
C ASN A 213 0.76 -0.54 8.09
N GLU A 214 0.09 0.45 7.49
CA GLU A 214 -0.34 1.71 8.12
C GLU A 214 0.63 2.31 9.16
N PRO A 215 1.92 2.54 8.80
CA PRO A 215 2.94 2.97 9.77
C PRO A 215 2.69 4.37 10.39
N ASN A 216 1.71 5.10 9.86
CA ASN A 216 1.28 6.39 10.39
C ASN A 216 0.32 6.25 11.59
N GLY A 217 -0.20 5.06 11.88
CA GLY A 217 -1.03 4.79 13.05
C GLY A 217 -0.18 4.25 14.21
N ASN A 218 -0.34 4.82 15.41
CA ASN A 218 0.39 4.36 16.60
C ASN A 218 0.15 2.86 16.89
N GLU A 219 -1.05 2.34 16.61
CA GLU A 219 -1.36 0.92 16.80
C GLU A 219 -0.56 -0.03 15.89
N GLU A 220 0.02 0.50 14.81
CA GLU A 220 0.78 -0.24 13.80
C GLU A 220 2.28 0.14 13.79
N TRP A 221 2.71 1.05 14.68
CA TRP A 221 4.11 1.51 14.74
C TRP A 221 4.62 1.89 16.16
N GLY A 222 3.79 1.83 17.21
CA GLY A 222 4.14 2.26 18.57
C GLY A 222 3.87 3.76 18.82
#